data_AF-A0A8H5XJQ3-F1
#
_entry.id   AF-A0A8H5XJQ3-F1
#
_cell.length_a   1.000
_cell.length_b   1.000
_cell.length_c   1.000
_cell.angle_alpha   90.00
_cell.angle_beta   90.00
_cell.angle_gamma   90.00
#
_symmetry.space_group_name_H-M   'P 1'
#
loop_
_entity.id
_entity.type
_entity.pdbx_description
1 polymer ?
#
loop_
_entity_poly.entity_id
_entity_poly.type
_entity_poly.pdbx_seq_one_letter_code
_entity_poly.pdbx_strand_id
1 'polypeptide(L)'
;MMLSPRVLHFCNEEVIWVCQTSQRSESGCNDTDYNDGKSFKPTLFSSVSDTLHDKAQFTWRRTVQEYYRLNITYESDKTIALAGVAQRMQRRRPDDRYLSGIWEKYLPLDLLWMVWPTPKVEKSRLARYPSWSWTSVKSQVMWDGNWSPLQSVVIRDVCYTSEGPSHMGDCSTSSITLQAPLIDAKSLLPTQVTPMGVWNGNISHRITTLEDIRVEELCVNDYKPDCPSDGSLSTTWPPVIGGFVIPLGVNAEDSFTFCGIHVIKKLGNDSYERVGHVGISHDALLMSNYTKFLSRLKRDDTTQAPAMETLENSSRSYANRVRELLEGLKVSQIVLV
;
A
#
# COMPACT_ATOMS: atom_id res chain seq x y z
N MET A 1 -6.14 -14.21 7.67
CA MET A 1 -7.41 -13.76 8.26
C MET A 1 -7.47 -14.27 9.70
N MET A 2 -7.74 -13.41 10.67
CA MET A 2 -7.79 -13.74 12.11
C MET A 2 -9.25 -13.92 12.60
N LEU A 3 -10.09 -14.60 11.82
CA LEU A 3 -11.49 -14.82 12.17
C LEU A 3 -11.67 -16.06 13.06
N SER A 4 -12.90 -16.24 13.58
CA SER A 4 -13.30 -17.32 14.48
C SER A 4 -12.63 -18.66 14.10
N PRO A 5 -12.05 -19.40 15.06
CA PRO A 5 -11.42 -20.69 14.79
C PRO A 5 -12.43 -21.77 14.41
N ARG A 6 -13.72 -21.43 14.31
CA ARG A 6 -14.83 -22.29 13.88
C ARG A 6 -15.69 -21.48 12.91
N VAL A 7 -15.75 -21.92 11.66
CA VAL A 7 -16.47 -21.26 10.57
C VAL A 7 -17.43 -22.25 9.94
N LEU A 8 -18.63 -21.77 9.64
CA LEU A 8 -19.61 -22.52 8.89
C LEU A 8 -19.69 -21.89 7.48
N HIS A 9 -19.33 -22.66 6.47
CA HIS A 9 -19.45 -22.29 5.06
C HIS A 9 -20.80 -22.79 4.54
N PHE A 10 -21.61 -21.87 4.03
CA PHE A 10 -22.81 -22.19 3.27
C PHE A 10 -22.43 -22.24 1.79
N CYS A 11 -22.19 -23.46 1.28
CA CYS A 11 -21.93 -23.68 -0.14
C CYS A 11 -23.24 -23.96 -0.89
N ASN A 12 -23.18 -24.06 -2.22
CA ASN A 12 -24.37 -24.34 -3.03
C ASN A 12 -24.96 -25.73 -2.79
N GLU A 13 -24.13 -26.69 -2.35
CA GLU A 13 -24.48 -28.12 -2.29
C GLU A 13 -24.55 -28.68 -0.87
N GLU A 14 -23.77 -28.12 0.07
CA GLU A 14 -23.75 -28.58 1.46
C GLU A 14 -23.24 -27.48 2.40
N VAL A 15 -23.51 -27.68 3.69
CA VAL A 15 -22.90 -26.89 4.77
C VAL A 15 -21.59 -27.54 5.21
N ILE A 16 -20.52 -26.75 5.27
CA ILE A 16 -19.19 -27.22 5.70
C ILE A 16 -18.75 -26.45 6.94
N TRP A 17 -18.50 -27.18 8.04
CA TRP A 17 -17.89 -26.63 9.24
C TRP A 17 -16.37 -26.83 9.19
N VAL A 18 -15.61 -25.76 9.39
CA VAL A 18 -14.13 -25.80 9.43
C VAL A 18 -13.65 -25.24 10.76
N CYS A 19 -12.69 -25.91 11.38
CA CYS A 19 -11.96 -25.39 12.52
C CYS A 19 -10.45 -25.63 12.42
N GLN A 20 -9.69 -25.25 13.46
CA GLN A 20 -8.24 -25.43 13.48
C GLN A 20 -7.78 -26.90 13.43
N THR A 21 -8.62 -27.84 13.86
CA THR A 21 -8.25 -29.25 13.98
C THR A 21 -8.91 -30.14 12.93
N SER A 22 -9.99 -29.67 12.31
CA SER A 22 -10.83 -30.52 11.48
C SER A 22 -11.81 -29.74 10.62
N GLN A 23 -12.22 -30.34 9.51
CA GLN A 23 -13.38 -29.97 8.70
C GLN A 23 -14.42 -31.09 8.76
N ARG A 24 -15.68 -30.69 8.80
CA ARG A 24 -16.86 -31.57 8.74
C ARG A 24 -17.83 -31.05 7.70
N SER A 25 -18.47 -31.93 6.94
CA SER A 25 -19.49 -31.57 5.97
C SER A 25 -20.84 -32.20 6.33
N GLU A 26 -21.94 -31.61 5.86
CA GLU A 26 -23.30 -32.12 6.10
C GLU A 26 -23.46 -33.58 5.65
N SER A 27 -22.82 -33.94 4.54
CA SER A 27 -22.80 -35.29 3.99
C SER A 27 -21.84 -36.24 4.72
N GLY A 28 -20.88 -35.71 5.48
CA GLY A 28 -19.74 -36.44 6.04
C GLY A 28 -18.71 -36.91 5.00
N CYS A 29 -18.95 -36.67 3.70
CA CYS A 29 -18.08 -37.14 2.62
C CYS A 29 -16.78 -36.33 2.48
N ASN A 30 -16.78 -35.08 2.96
CA ASN A 30 -15.65 -34.16 2.88
C ASN A 30 -15.00 -33.91 4.26
N ASP A 31 -15.17 -34.84 5.20
CA ASP A 31 -14.61 -34.76 6.54
C ASP A 31 -13.10 -34.99 6.52
N THR A 32 -12.35 -34.09 7.14
CA THR A 32 -10.88 -34.21 7.24
C THR A 32 -10.38 -33.75 8.61
N ASP A 33 -9.42 -34.48 9.18
CA ASP A 33 -8.71 -34.07 10.39
C ASP A 33 -7.32 -33.55 10.02
N TYR A 34 -6.93 -32.40 10.58
CA TYR A 34 -5.71 -31.66 10.20
C TYR A 34 -4.46 -32.07 11.01
N ASN A 35 -4.48 -33.24 11.66
CA ASN A 35 -3.54 -33.63 12.73
C ASN A 35 -2.09 -34.00 12.33
N ASP A 36 -1.66 -33.86 11.07
CA ASP A 36 -0.32 -34.34 10.65
C ASP A 36 0.76 -33.26 10.53
N GLY A 37 0.53 -32.03 11.00
CA GLY A 37 1.52 -30.93 10.99
C GLY A 37 1.99 -30.46 9.58
N LYS A 38 1.62 -31.20 8.52
CA LYS A 38 1.94 -30.93 7.11
C LYS A 38 0.73 -30.44 6.31
N SER A 39 -0.47 -30.58 6.86
CA SER A 39 -1.74 -30.38 6.14
C SER A 39 -2.46 -29.07 6.48
N PHE A 40 -1.80 -28.12 7.15
CA PHE A 40 -2.42 -26.84 7.47
C PHE A 40 -2.38 -25.89 6.27
N LYS A 41 -3.42 -25.89 5.43
CA LYS A 41 -3.74 -24.75 4.55
C LYS A 41 -5.25 -24.50 4.39
N PRO A 42 -5.95 -24.04 5.44
CA PRO A 42 -6.93 -23.01 5.20
C PRO A 42 -6.13 -21.72 4.92
N THR A 43 -5.99 -21.36 3.65
CA THR A 43 -5.35 -20.12 3.16
C THR A 43 -5.93 -18.85 3.79
N LEU A 44 -7.04 -18.97 4.51
CA LEU A 44 -7.69 -17.91 5.25
C LEU A 44 -7.24 -17.80 6.72
N PHE A 45 -6.79 -18.86 7.40
CA PHE A 45 -6.63 -18.86 8.87
C PHE A 45 -5.23 -19.25 9.34
N SER A 46 -4.20 -18.51 8.94
CA SER A 46 -2.92 -18.61 9.67
C SER A 46 -3.11 -18.05 11.08
N SER A 47 -3.15 -18.93 12.09
CA SER A 47 -2.90 -18.52 13.47
C SER A 47 -1.50 -17.91 13.53
N VAL A 48 -1.41 -16.71 14.10
CA VAL A 48 -0.12 -16.10 14.41
C VAL A 48 0.54 -17.01 15.44
N SER A 49 1.61 -17.73 15.07
CA SER A 49 2.46 -18.41 16.04
C SER A 49 3.04 -17.35 16.98
N ASP A 50 3.15 -17.68 18.26
CA ASP A 50 3.59 -16.77 19.33
C ASP A 50 5.05 -16.26 19.18
N THR A 51 5.75 -16.66 18.10
CA THR A 51 7.14 -16.31 17.78
C THR A 51 7.29 -15.12 16.83
N LEU A 52 6.20 -14.48 16.37
CA LEU A 52 6.22 -13.47 15.31
C LEU A 52 5.95 -12.04 15.79
N HIS A 53 6.71 -11.56 16.79
CA HIS A 53 6.63 -10.16 17.21
C HIS A 53 6.95 -9.19 16.04
N ASP A 54 7.81 -9.60 15.09
CA ASP A 54 8.24 -8.78 13.94
C ASP A 54 7.39 -8.90 12.65
N LYS A 55 6.39 -9.80 12.58
CA LYS A 55 5.50 -9.92 11.39
C LYS A 55 4.09 -9.40 11.61
N ALA A 56 3.82 -8.76 12.74
CA ALA A 56 2.48 -8.32 13.08
C ALA A 56 1.94 -7.29 12.07
N GLN A 57 2.76 -6.34 11.61
CA GLN A 57 2.38 -5.35 10.61
C GLN A 57 1.97 -6.00 9.28
N PHE A 58 2.81 -6.90 8.76
CA PHE A 58 2.51 -7.70 7.57
C PHE A 58 1.22 -8.52 7.73
N THR A 59 0.96 -9.00 8.94
CA THR A 59 -0.28 -9.73 9.26
C THR A 59 -1.52 -8.85 9.13
N TRP A 60 -1.46 -7.58 9.57
CA TRP A 60 -2.57 -6.65 9.42
C TRP A 60 -2.79 -6.28 7.95
N ARG A 61 -1.75 -5.83 7.25
CA ARG A 61 -1.80 -5.45 5.83
C ARG A 61 -2.37 -6.56 4.96
N ARG A 62 -1.89 -7.79 5.17
CA ARG A 62 -2.41 -8.98 4.49
C ARG A 62 -3.86 -9.27 4.85
N THR A 63 -4.25 -9.08 6.10
CA THR A 63 -5.65 -9.28 6.52
C THR A 63 -6.58 -8.28 5.83
N VAL A 64 -6.19 -7.01 5.75
CA VAL A 64 -6.95 -5.97 5.02
C VAL A 64 -7.03 -6.30 3.54
N GLN A 65 -5.91 -6.67 2.90
CA GLN A 65 -5.85 -7.07 1.49
C GLN A 65 -6.81 -8.22 1.17
N GLU A 66 -6.75 -9.31 1.92
CA GLU A 66 -7.61 -10.47 1.68
C GLU A 66 -9.08 -10.14 1.97
N TYR A 67 -9.35 -9.32 2.99
CA TYR A 67 -10.71 -8.89 3.31
C TYR A 67 -11.32 -8.03 2.20
N TYR A 68 -10.58 -7.04 1.68
CA TYR A 68 -11.07 -6.16 0.63
C TYR A 68 -11.27 -6.86 -0.71
N ARG A 69 -10.64 -8.00 -0.95
CA ARG A 69 -10.92 -8.86 -2.11
C ARG A 69 -12.35 -9.40 -2.12
N LEU A 70 -13.04 -9.43 -0.99
CA LEU A 70 -14.34 -10.11 -0.82
C LEU A 70 -15.56 -9.37 -1.40
N ASN A 71 -15.40 -8.40 -2.30
CA ASN A 71 -16.48 -7.64 -2.94
C ASN A 71 -17.64 -7.25 -1.99
N ILE A 72 -17.28 -6.64 -0.86
CA ILE A 72 -18.20 -6.34 0.24
C ILE A 72 -19.29 -5.37 -0.24
N THR A 73 -20.54 -5.74 -0.03
CA THR A 73 -21.72 -5.02 -0.54
C THR A 73 -21.98 -3.70 0.19
N TYR A 74 -21.77 -3.68 1.51
CA TYR A 74 -22.03 -2.52 2.36
C TYR A 74 -20.73 -1.90 2.86
N GLU A 75 -20.41 -0.73 2.33
CA GLU A 75 -19.18 0.01 2.65
C GLU A 75 -19.06 0.38 4.14
N SER A 76 -20.18 0.63 4.81
CA SER A 76 -20.24 0.92 6.25
C SER A 76 -19.68 -0.20 7.11
N ASP A 77 -19.75 -1.44 6.62
CA ASP A 77 -19.47 -2.62 7.42
C ASP A 77 -18.00 -3.05 7.31
N LYS A 78 -17.22 -2.40 6.43
CA LYS A 78 -15.85 -2.79 6.14
C LYS A 78 -14.94 -2.68 7.36
N THR A 79 -15.04 -1.57 8.08
CA THR A 79 -14.27 -1.36 9.32
C THR A 79 -14.85 -2.19 10.47
N ILE A 80 -16.18 -2.27 10.57
CA ILE A 80 -16.90 -3.01 11.61
C ILE A 80 -16.55 -4.51 11.57
N ALA A 81 -16.52 -5.11 10.39
CA ALA A 81 -16.19 -6.52 10.21
C ALA A 81 -14.75 -6.86 10.63
N LEU A 82 -13.82 -5.90 10.52
CA LEU A 82 -12.45 -6.05 10.98
C LEU A 82 -12.24 -5.59 12.43
N ALA A 83 -13.25 -4.99 13.06
CA ALA A 83 -13.12 -4.36 14.37
C ALA A 83 -12.70 -5.37 15.46
N GLY A 84 -13.23 -6.59 15.42
CA GLY A 84 -12.81 -7.67 16.32
C GLY A 84 -11.34 -8.08 16.14
N VAL A 85 -10.85 -8.07 14.89
CA VAL A 85 -9.43 -8.35 14.58
C VAL A 85 -8.55 -7.21 15.08
N ALA A 86 -8.93 -5.96 14.79
CA ALA A 86 -8.23 -4.77 15.27
C ALA A 86 -8.14 -4.77 16.81
N GLN A 87 -9.25 -5.06 17.51
CA GLN A 87 -9.27 -5.18 18.96
C GLN A 87 -8.32 -6.28 19.48
N ARG A 88 -8.29 -7.45 18.83
CA ARG A 88 -7.39 -8.56 19.21
C ARG A 88 -5.92 -8.20 18.98
N MET A 89 -5.61 -7.49 17.90
CA MET A 89 -4.25 -7.01 17.61
C MET A 89 -3.83 -5.92 18.59
N GLN A 90 -4.71 -4.99 18.93
CA GLN A 90 -4.46 -3.94 19.93
C GLN A 90 -4.09 -4.54 21.30
N ARG A 91 -4.77 -5.60 21.74
CA ARG A 91 -4.41 -6.33 22.98
C ARG A 91 -3.03 -6.97 22.92
N ARG A 92 -2.52 -7.29 21.73
CA ARG A 92 -1.18 -7.85 21.52
C ARG A 92 -0.11 -6.78 21.28
N ARG A 93 -0.53 -5.53 21.05
CA ARG A 93 0.34 -4.38 20.82
C ARG A 93 -0.09 -3.24 21.77
N PRO A 94 0.15 -3.38 23.08
CA PRO A 94 -0.27 -2.38 24.05
C PRO A 94 0.34 -1.00 23.77
N ASP A 95 1.53 -0.96 23.13
CA ASP A 95 2.28 0.27 22.82
C ASP A 95 2.04 0.81 21.39
N ASP A 96 1.05 0.28 20.67
CA ASP A 96 0.67 0.71 19.33
C ASP A 96 -0.75 1.28 19.38
N ARG A 97 -1.08 2.30 18.60
CA ARG A 97 -2.43 2.89 18.59
C ARG A 97 -3.10 2.64 17.25
N TYR A 98 -4.27 2.01 17.29
CA TYR A 98 -5.14 1.91 16.12
C TYR A 98 -5.85 3.25 15.89
N LEU A 99 -5.76 3.76 14.66
CA LEU A 99 -6.38 5.02 14.26
C LEU A 99 -7.66 4.72 13.49
N SER A 100 -7.66 4.93 12.18
CA SER A 100 -8.74 4.49 11.28
C SER A 100 -8.13 3.54 10.25
N GLY A 101 -8.20 2.24 10.49
CA GLY A 101 -7.66 1.22 9.57
C GLY A 101 -6.15 1.00 9.62
N ILE A 102 -5.36 1.93 10.16
CA ILE A 102 -3.89 1.83 10.21
C ILE A 102 -3.33 1.94 11.63
N TRP A 103 -2.07 1.54 11.80
CA TRP A 103 -1.38 1.50 13.09
C TRP A 103 -0.33 2.60 13.18
N GLU A 104 -0.31 3.31 14.30
CA GLU A 104 0.59 4.46 14.50
C GLU A 104 2.06 4.08 14.56
N LYS A 105 2.41 2.92 15.13
CA LYS A 105 3.82 2.51 15.31
C LYS A 105 4.62 2.47 13.99
N TYR A 106 3.97 2.22 12.87
CA TYR A 106 4.60 2.12 11.55
C TYR A 106 3.94 3.05 10.52
N LEU A 107 3.42 4.18 10.98
CA LEU A 107 2.58 5.09 10.20
C LEU A 107 3.17 5.49 8.84
N PRO A 108 4.47 5.88 8.70
CA PRO A 108 5.02 6.25 7.39
C PRO A 108 4.86 5.16 6.33
N LEU A 109 5.07 3.90 6.72
CA LEU A 109 4.94 2.78 5.80
C LEU A 109 3.50 2.35 5.63
N ASP A 110 2.65 2.48 6.66
CA ASP A 110 1.23 2.13 6.56
C ASP A 110 0.45 3.10 5.66
N LEU A 111 0.95 4.33 5.43
CA LEU A 111 0.42 5.29 4.46
C LEU A 111 0.65 4.90 2.99
N LEU A 112 1.55 3.95 2.72
CA LEU A 112 1.92 3.46 1.38
C LEU A 112 0.93 2.45 0.79
N TRP A 113 -0.30 2.37 1.33
CA TRP A 113 -1.33 1.58 0.66
C TRP A 113 -1.60 2.17 -0.72
N MET A 114 -2.08 1.34 -1.64
CA MET A 114 -2.51 1.74 -2.99
C MET A 114 -3.78 0.97 -3.36
N VAL A 115 -4.52 1.48 -4.34
CA VAL A 115 -5.72 0.80 -4.85
C VAL A 115 -5.34 -0.18 -5.96
N TRP A 116 -5.87 -1.40 -5.88
CA TRP A 116 -5.57 -2.48 -6.84
C TRP A 116 -6.79 -3.36 -7.15
N PRO A 117 -7.05 -3.76 -8.40
CA PRO A 117 -6.39 -3.28 -9.62
C PRO A 117 -6.65 -1.78 -9.81
N THR A 118 -5.78 -1.09 -10.57
CA THR A 118 -5.85 0.36 -10.79
C THR A 118 -7.31 0.79 -10.94
N PRO A 119 -7.82 1.66 -10.05
CA PRO A 119 -9.25 1.89 -10.01
C PRO A 119 -9.68 2.57 -11.30
N LYS A 120 -10.83 2.16 -11.80
CA LYS A 120 -11.58 3.01 -12.71
C LYS A 120 -11.88 4.29 -11.93
N VAL A 121 -11.49 5.44 -12.47
CA VAL A 121 -11.46 6.80 -11.87
C VAL A 121 -12.83 7.29 -11.32
N GLU A 122 -13.84 6.42 -11.31
CA GLU A 122 -15.25 6.72 -11.09
C GLU A 122 -15.68 6.73 -9.61
N LYS A 123 -14.90 6.17 -8.68
CA LYS A 123 -15.36 6.04 -7.27
C LYS A 123 -14.90 7.19 -6.39
N SER A 124 -15.88 7.95 -5.88
CA SER A 124 -15.68 8.98 -4.86
C SER A 124 -15.21 8.41 -3.51
N ARG A 125 -14.40 9.20 -2.81
CA ARG A 125 -13.94 8.93 -1.43
C ARG A 125 -15.13 8.92 -0.46
N LEU A 126 -15.03 8.09 0.58
CA LEU A 126 -15.94 8.12 1.73
C LEU A 126 -15.54 9.27 2.66
N ALA A 127 -16.29 10.37 2.61
CA ALA A 127 -15.97 11.61 3.32
C ALA A 127 -15.86 11.48 4.86
N ARG A 128 -16.53 10.46 5.44
CA ARG A 128 -16.50 10.18 6.90
C ARG A 128 -15.15 9.69 7.42
N TYR A 129 -14.26 9.23 6.54
CA TYR A 129 -12.95 8.70 6.91
C TYR A 129 -11.83 9.64 6.43
N PRO A 130 -10.70 9.73 7.17
CA PRO A 130 -9.58 10.57 6.77
C PRO A 130 -8.97 10.15 5.44
N SER A 131 -8.45 11.08 4.65
CA SER A 131 -7.93 10.79 3.30
C SER A 131 -6.70 9.86 3.31
N TRP A 132 -5.95 9.89 4.41
CA TRP A 132 -4.77 9.06 4.62
C TRP A 132 -5.09 7.61 5.00
N SER A 133 -6.33 7.31 5.36
CA SER A 133 -6.77 5.94 5.69
C SER A 133 -7.28 5.21 4.45
N TRP A 134 -6.91 3.93 4.32
CA TRP A 134 -7.48 3.05 3.29
C TRP A 134 -8.99 2.84 3.46
N THR A 135 -9.55 3.10 4.65
CA THR A 135 -11.00 3.02 4.89
C THR A 135 -11.77 4.06 4.09
N SER A 136 -11.09 5.11 3.62
CA SER A 136 -11.68 6.17 2.81
C SER A 136 -12.00 5.74 1.37
N VAL A 137 -11.51 4.57 0.91
CA VAL A 137 -11.75 4.08 -0.44
C VAL A 137 -12.67 2.85 -0.48
N LYS A 138 -13.46 2.77 -1.55
CA LYS A 138 -14.37 1.66 -1.82
C LYS A 138 -13.69 0.48 -2.52
N SER A 139 -12.55 0.72 -3.13
CA SER A 139 -11.83 -0.25 -3.96
C SER A 139 -10.89 -1.11 -3.14
N GLN A 140 -10.51 -2.26 -3.70
CA GLN A 140 -9.50 -3.15 -3.14
C GLN A 140 -8.19 -2.39 -2.88
N VAL A 141 -7.57 -2.62 -1.73
CA VAL A 141 -6.32 -1.97 -1.33
C VAL A 141 -5.21 -2.97 -1.13
N MET A 142 -3.97 -2.53 -1.36
CA MET A 142 -2.78 -3.33 -1.11
C MET A 142 -1.61 -2.48 -0.61
N TRP A 143 -0.71 -3.13 0.12
CA TRP A 143 0.66 -2.69 0.31
C TRP A 143 1.55 -3.62 -0.51
N ASP A 144 2.43 -3.05 -1.31
CA ASP A 144 3.49 -3.77 -1.98
C ASP A 144 4.79 -3.69 -1.18
N GLY A 145 5.79 -4.46 -1.62
CA GLY A 145 7.19 -4.27 -1.23
C GLY A 145 7.57 -4.51 0.22
N ASN A 146 8.87 -4.68 0.42
CA ASN A 146 9.52 -4.49 1.71
C ASN A 146 10.16 -3.11 1.70
N TRP A 147 9.51 -2.14 2.34
CA TRP A 147 9.95 -0.75 2.35
C TRP A 147 10.62 -0.42 3.69
N SER A 148 11.73 0.30 3.63
CA SER A 148 12.33 0.97 4.78
C SER A 148 11.97 2.46 4.74
N PRO A 149 11.62 3.08 5.88
CA PRO A 149 11.25 4.49 5.89
C PRO A 149 12.48 5.36 5.60
N LEU A 150 12.27 6.49 4.92
CA LEU A 150 13.29 7.54 4.80
C LEU A 150 13.53 8.19 6.18
N GLN A 151 14.79 8.46 6.50
CA GLN A 151 15.21 9.07 7.78
C GLN A 151 14.71 10.51 7.93
N SER A 152 14.58 11.22 6.81
CA SER A 152 14.02 12.57 6.71
C SER A 152 12.51 12.63 7.01
N VAL A 153 11.84 11.47 7.10
CA VAL A 153 10.40 11.38 7.38
C VAL A 153 10.18 11.11 8.87
N VAL A 154 9.64 12.11 9.57
CA VAL A 154 9.41 12.05 11.01
C VAL A 154 7.95 12.40 11.32
N ILE A 155 7.24 11.50 11.99
CA ILE A 155 5.91 11.81 12.54
C ILE A 155 6.10 12.73 13.75
N ARG A 156 5.46 13.89 13.72
CA ARG A 156 5.55 14.91 14.78
C ARG A 156 4.36 14.86 15.73
N ASP A 157 3.17 14.68 15.17
CA ASP A 157 1.94 14.60 15.95
C ASP A 157 0.86 13.80 15.22
N VAL A 158 -0.03 13.17 15.97
CA VAL A 158 -1.18 12.43 15.46
C VAL A 158 -2.39 12.77 16.33
N CYS A 159 -3.24 13.66 15.80
CA CYS A 159 -4.52 13.99 16.40
C CYS A 159 -5.60 13.04 15.86
N TYR A 160 -6.11 12.16 16.70
CA TYR A 160 -7.17 11.24 16.33
C TYR A 160 -8.14 11.05 17.51
N THR A 161 -9.41 11.36 17.28
CA THR A 161 -10.47 11.14 18.27
C THR A 161 -11.53 10.22 17.67
N SER A 162 -11.61 8.99 18.19
CA SER A 162 -12.58 8.00 17.72
C SER A 162 -14.00 8.36 18.13
N GLU A 163 -14.95 8.16 17.24
CA GLU A 163 -16.38 8.17 17.55
C GLU A 163 -16.82 6.74 17.87
N GLY A 164 -17.12 6.48 19.14
CA GLY A 164 -17.43 5.12 19.60
C GLY A 164 -16.16 4.28 19.85
N PRO A 165 -16.26 2.94 19.76
CA PRO A 165 -15.14 2.06 20.07
C PRO A 165 -13.99 2.26 19.08
N SER A 166 -12.77 2.48 19.60
CA SER A 166 -11.58 2.82 18.81
C SER A 166 -11.29 1.87 17.65
N HIS A 167 -11.63 0.59 17.78
CA HIS A 167 -11.40 -0.44 16.77
C HIS A 167 -12.38 -0.40 15.58
N MET A 168 -13.41 0.45 15.61
CA MET A 168 -14.39 0.61 14.53
C MET A 168 -13.99 1.67 13.48
N GLY A 169 -13.02 2.54 13.79
CA GLY A 169 -12.37 3.43 12.83
C GLY A 169 -13.09 4.75 12.51
N ASP A 170 -14.31 4.97 12.99
CA ASP A 170 -15.00 6.26 12.89
C ASP A 170 -14.34 7.32 13.78
N CYS A 171 -14.33 8.58 13.33
CA CYS A 171 -13.64 9.66 14.03
C CYS A 171 -14.23 11.05 13.76
N SER A 172 -14.15 11.91 14.77
CA SER A 172 -14.54 13.33 14.71
C SER A 172 -13.37 14.22 14.31
N THR A 173 -12.15 13.86 14.73
CA THR A 173 -10.92 14.55 14.39
C THR A 173 -9.87 13.55 13.92
N SER A 174 -9.18 13.88 12.84
CA SER A 174 -8.16 13.04 12.23
C SER A 174 -7.14 13.90 11.48
N SER A 175 -5.91 13.99 12.01
CA SER A 175 -4.80 14.61 11.31
C SER A 175 -3.46 14.01 11.70
N ILE A 176 -2.56 13.88 10.73
CA ILE A 176 -1.18 13.42 10.94
C ILE A 176 -0.26 14.58 10.56
N THR A 177 0.48 15.09 11.53
CA THR A 177 1.54 16.07 11.29
C THR A 177 2.85 15.32 11.12
N LEU A 178 3.43 15.42 9.93
CA LEU A 178 4.71 14.82 9.61
C LEU A 178 5.67 15.89 9.07
N GLN A 179 6.94 15.67 9.34
CA GLN A 179 8.02 16.41 8.73
C GLN A 179 8.62 15.49 7.66
N ALA A 180 8.50 15.87 6.38
CA ALA A 180 9.04 15.09 5.26
C ALA A 180 9.40 15.99 4.06
N PRO A 181 10.21 15.48 3.10
CA PRO A 181 10.38 16.15 1.82
C PRO A 181 9.05 16.37 1.12
N LEU A 182 8.89 17.53 0.48
CA LEU A 182 7.69 17.88 -0.27
C LEU A 182 8.08 18.33 -1.68
N ILE A 183 7.83 17.47 -2.65
CA ILE A 183 8.24 17.67 -4.04
C ILE A 183 7.03 18.12 -4.84
N ASP A 184 7.12 19.23 -5.58
CA ASP A 184 6.05 19.63 -6.49
C ASP A 184 5.90 18.57 -7.59
N ALA A 185 4.70 18.03 -7.77
CA ALA A 185 4.45 17.00 -8.78
C ALA A 185 4.79 17.48 -10.20
N LYS A 186 4.70 18.79 -10.48
CA LYS A 186 5.10 19.40 -11.76
C LYS A 186 6.61 19.39 -12.00
N SER A 187 7.40 19.36 -10.93
CA SER A 187 8.86 19.29 -11.02
C SER A 187 9.36 17.88 -11.38
N LEU A 188 8.49 16.89 -11.25
CA LEU A 188 8.75 15.51 -11.65
C LEU A 188 8.54 15.38 -13.16
N LEU A 189 9.55 14.86 -13.87
CA LEU A 189 9.42 14.56 -15.29
C LEU A 189 8.39 13.44 -15.49
N PRO A 190 7.40 13.59 -16.38
CA PRO A 190 6.51 12.49 -16.73
C PRO A 190 7.33 11.39 -17.40
N THR A 191 7.33 10.18 -16.84
CA THR A 191 7.73 9.01 -17.62
C THR A 191 6.61 8.62 -18.57
N GLN A 192 7.00 8.25 -19.79
CA GLN A 192 6.12 7.49 -20.66
C GLN A 192 5.92 6.12 -20.01
N VAL A 193 4.91 5.98 -19.15
CA VAL A 193 4.50 4.67 -18.63
C VAL A 193 3.68 4.00 -19.71
N THR A 194 4.30 3.10 -20.47
CA THR A 194 3.56 2.12 -21.25
C THR A 194 2.99 1.07 -20.29
N PRO A 195 1.66 0.84 -20.26
CA PRO A 195 1.04 -0.11 -19.34
C PRO A 195 1.49 -1.53 -19.65
N MET A 196 2.35 -2.13 -18.80
CA MET A 196 2.80 -3.54 -18.87
C MET A 196 2.99 -4.13 -20.30
N GLY A 197 3.39 -3.28 -21.24
CA GLY A 197 3.35 -3.54 -22.67
C GLY A 197 4.64 -3.03 -23.25
N VAL A 198 5.60 -3.95 -23.40
CA VAL A 198 6.83 -3.84 -24.18
C VAL A 198 7.51 -2.47 -24.11
N TRP A 199 8.51 -2.36 -23.23
CA TRP A 199 9.51 -1.30 -23.29
C TRP A 199 10.06 -1.18 -24.72
N ASN A 200 9.97 0.00 -25.33
CA ASN A 200 10.24 0.24 -26.75
C ASN A 200 11.61 0.87 -27.05
N GLY A 201 12.54 0.87 -26.09
CA GLY A 201 13.95 1.10 -26.39
C GLY A 201 14.45 2.54 -26.45
N ASN A 202 13.60 3.56 -26.34
CA ASN A 202 14.02 4.95 -26.52
C ASN A 202 14.09 5.76 -25.22
N ILE A 203 15.32 6.10 -24.82
CA ILE A 203 15.64 6.98 -23.70
C ILE A 203 15.60 8.44 -24.17
N SER A 204 14.75 9.28 -23.58
CA SER A 204 14.80 10.73 -23.83
C SER A 204 15.77 11.41 -22.85
N HIS A 205 16.72 12.16 -23.40
CA HIS A 205 17.69 12.96 -22.65
C HIS A 205 17.27 14.43 -22.68
N ARG A 206 16.60 14.92 -21.63
CA ARG A 206 16.48 16.37 -21.35
C ARG A 206 16.54 16.65 -19.85
N ILE A 207 17.22 17.75 -19.53
CA ILE A 207 17.94 18.03 -18.28
C ILE A 207 17.15 19.05 -17.43
N THR A 208 17.00 18.79 -16.13
CA THR A 208 16.42 19.72 -15.14
C THR A 208 17.05 19.50 -13.77
N THR A 209 16.93 20.47 -12.86
CA THR A 209 17.67 20.63 -11.58
C THR A 209 17.55 19.51 -10.52
N LEU A 210 16.74 18.46 -10.78
CA LEU A 210 16.70 17.18 -10.06
C LEU A 210 17.44 16.12 -10.91
N GLU A 211 18.71 16.38 -11.25
CA GLU A 211 19.43 15.73 -12.38
C GLU A 211 19.50 14.19 -12.33
N ASP A 212 19.21 13.55 -11.18
CA ASP A 212 19.35 12.11 -10.98
C ASP A 212 18.10 11.40 -10.46
N ILE A 213 16.92 12.02 -10.48
CA ILE A 213 15.68 11.32 -10.11
C ILE A 213 14.70 11.37 -11.29
N ARG A 214 14.54 10.22 -11.95
CA ARG A 214 13.41 9.96 -12.85
C ARG A 214 12.31 9.27 -12.03
N VAL A 215 11.04 9.56 -12.33
CA VAL A 215 9.88 8.97 -11.65
C VAL A 215 9.23 8.01 -12.62
N GLU A 216 9.47 6.72 -12.50
CA GLU A 216 8.90 5.70 -13.38
C GLU A 216 7.40 5.54 -13.35
N GLU A 217 6.74 5.70 -12.20
CA GLU A 217 5.30 5.44 -12.14
C GLU A 217 4.62 6.38 -11.13
N LEU A 218 4.22 7.54 -11.63
CA LEU A 218 3.25 8.36 -10.92
C LEU A 218 1.86 7.70 -11.07
N CYS A 219 1.57 6.70 -10.24
CA CYS A 219 0.23 6.12 -10.09
C CYS A 219 -0.71 7.09 -9.37
N VAL A 220 -0.98 8.24 -10.00
CA VAL A 220 -1.77 9.38 -9.47
C VAL A 220 -3.20 8.99 -9.02
N ASN A 221 -3.68 7.80 -9.35
CA ASN A 221 -5.09 7.54 -9.50
C ASN A 221 -5.65 6.59 -8.44
N ASP A 222 -5.45 6.81 -7.14
CA ASP A 222 -6.22 6.00 -6.15
C ASP A 222 -7.68 6.47 -6.07
N TYR A 223 -7.96 7.79 -6.19
CA TYR A 223 -9.33 8.33 -6.23
C TYR A 223 -9.41 9.81 -6.69
N LYS A 224 -10.64 10.28 -6.95
CA LYS A 224 -10.96 11.68 -7.31
C LYS A 224 -11.60 12.43 -6.12
N PRO A 225 -10.90 13.39 -5.47
CA PRO A 225 -11.42 14.13 -4.32
C PRO A 225 -12.63 15.03 -4.67
N ASP A 226 -12.71 15.53 -5.91
CA ASP A 226 -13.78 16.45 -6.34
C ASP A 226 -14.96 15.76 -7.04
N CYS A 227 -15.12 14.44 -6.89
CA CYS A 227 -16.30 13.77 -7.42
C CYS A 227 -17.49 13.97 -6.47
N PRO A 228 -18.56 14.66 -6.90
CA PRO A 228 -19.77 14.76 -6.09
C PRO A 228 -20.32 13.37 -5.78
N SER A 229 -20.81 13.19 -4.56
CA SER A 229 -21.28 11.90 -4.03
C SER A 229 -22.47 11.31 -4.80
N ASP A 230 -23.11 12.12 -5.64
CA ASP A 230 -24.28 11.78 -6.47
C ASP A 230 -23.94 11.18 -7.84
N GLY A 231 -22.64 11.05 -8.17
CA GLY A 231 -22.21 10.46 -9.43
C GLY A 231 -22.25 11.41 -10.63
N SER A 232 -22.46 12.72 -10.42
CA SER A 232 -22.33 13.68 -11.51
C SER A 232 -20.87 13.81 -11.99
N LEU A 233 -20.69 13.92 -13.31
CA LEU A 233 -19.38 13.95 -13.96
C LEU A 233 -18.69 15.29 -13.66
N SER A 234 -17.63 15.29 -12.84
CA SER A 234 -16.68 16.41 -12.81
C SER A 234 -15.83 16.38 -14.09
N THR A 235 -15.76 17.50 -14.81
CA THR A 235 -15.26 17.59 -16.19
C THR A 235 -13.74 17.66 -16.35
N THR A 236 -12.94 17.71 -15.29
CA THR A 236 -11.48 17.87 -15.41
C THR A 236 -10.74 17.18 -14.28
N TRP A 237 -10.46 15.88 -14.44
CA TRP A 237 -9.54 15.15 -13.57
C TRP A 237 -8.60 14.22 -14.36
N PRO A 238 -7.29 14.16 -14.04
CA PRO A 238 -6.62 14.97 -13.02
C PRO A 238 -6.66 16.47 -13.41
N PRO A 239 -6.87 17.41 -12.47
CA PRO A 239 -6.58 18.80 -12.77
C PRO A 239 -5.14 18.83 -13.26
N VAL A 240 -4.92 19.51 -14.39
CA VAL A 240 -3.63 19.62 -15.09
C VAL A 240 -2.47 19.71 -14.07
N ILE A 241 -1.87 18.55 -13.78
CA ILE A 241 -0.75 18.26 -12.86
C ILE A 241 -0.66 19.27 -11.70
N GLY A 242 -1.47 19.11 -10.65
CA GLY A 242 -1.35 19.90 -9.41
C GLY A 242 -1.25 18.99 -8.20
N GLY A 243 -0.35 19.29 -7.27
CA GLY A 243 -0.14 18.51 -6.05
C GLY A 243 1.33 18.38 -5.68
N PHE A 244 1.59 17.59 -4.66
CA PHE A 244 2.92 17.33 -4.14
C PHE A 244 3.12 15.84 -3.89
N VAL A 245 4.35 15.39 -4.02
CA VAL A 245 4.77 14.04 -3.65
C VAL A 245 5.55 14.10 -2.36
N ILE A 246 5.17 13.23 -1.43
CA ILE A 246 5.89 12.99 -0.19
C ILE A 246 6.54 11.61 -0.31
N PRO A 247 7.86 11.52 -0.53
CA PRO A 247 8.55 10.25 -0.53
C PRO A 247 8.58 9.71 0.91
N LEU A 248 8.24 8.44 1.10
CA LEU A 248 8.13 7.82 2.43
C LEU A 248 9.00 6.58 2.59
N GLY A 249 9.17 5.79 1.53
CA GLY A 249 9.82 4.49 1.61
C GLY A 249 10.87 4.27 0.51
N VAL A 250 11.88 3.48 0.85
CA VAL A 250 12.93 3.02 -0.04
C VAL A 250 13.14 1.52 0.13
N ASN A 251 13.33 0.81 -0.97
CA ASN A 251 13.85 -0.54 -0.99
C ASN A 251 15.12 -0.54 -1.83
N ALA A 252 16.29 -0.42 -1.20
CA ALA A 252 17.57 -0.45 -1.93
C ALA A 252 18.29 -1.80 -1.87
N GLU A 253 17.67 -2.82 -1.27
CA GLU A 253 18.28 -4.15 -1.14
C GLU A 253 17.78 -5.10 -2.24
N ASP A 254 16.46 -5.08 -2.49
CA ASP A 254 15.82 -6.02 -3.42
C ASP A 254 15.45 -5.37 -4.75
N SER A 255 14.61 -4.33 -4.72
CA SER A 255 13.98 -3.76 -5.91
C SER A 255 14.65 -2.48 -6.39
N PHE A 256 15.47 -1.84 -5.55
CA PHE A 256 16.11 -0.54 -5.81
C PHE A 256 15.12 0.61 -6.05
N THR A 257 13.86 0.44 -5.62
CA THR A 257 12.77 1.37 -5.86
C THR A 257 12.50 2.27 -4.65
N PHE A 258 11.68 3.28 -4.90
CA PHE A 258 11.20 4.24 -3.92
C PHE A 258 9.68 4.35 -4.02
N CYS A 259 9.05 4.72 -2.93
CA CYS A 259 7.62 4.94 -2.89
C CYS A 259 7.26 6.13 -1.99
N GLY A 260 6.08 6.68 -2.25
CA GLY A 260 5.56 7.81 -1.53
C GLY A 260 4.06 7.93 -1.70
N ILE A 261 3.55 9.06 -1.25
CA ILE A 261 2.15 9.43 -1.42
C ILE A 261 2.03 10.70 -2.25
N HIS A 262 0.99 10.73 -3.09
CA HIS A 262 0.56 11.93 -3.77
C HIS A 262 -0.45 12.66 -2.89
N VAL A 263 -0.24 13.96 -2.69
CA VAL A 263 -1.09 14.80 -1.84
C VAL A 263 -1.50 16.08 -2.55
N ILE A 264 -2.69 16.58 -2.23
CA ILE A 264 -3.20 17.86 -2.71
C ILE A 264 -3.46 18.78 -1.53
N LYS A 265 -3.00 20.02 -1.63
CA LYS A 265 -3.25 21.05 -0.62
C LYS A 265 -4.71 21.48 -0.66
N LYS A 266 -5.38 21.51 0.49
CA LYS A 266 -6.77 21.99 0.60
C LYS A 266 -6.83 23.50 0.37
N LEU A 267 -7.89 23.95 -0.29
CA LEU A 267 -8.12 25.39 -0.47
C LEU A 267 -8.44 26.04 0.89
N GLY A 268 -7.73 27.12 1.22
CA GLY A 268 -7.99 27.91 2.43
C GLY A 268 -7.35 27.40 3.73
N ASN A 269 -6.54 26.33 3.68
CA ASN A 269 -5.76 25.87 4.84
C ASN A 269 -4.39 25.30 4.41
N ASP A 270 -3.46 25.15 5.35
CA ASP A 270 -2.13 24.53 5.13
C ASP A 270 -2.14 23.00 5.31
N SER A 271 -3.31 22.38 5.19
CA SER A 271 -3.51 20.93 5.26
C SER A 271 -3.55 20.27 3.88
N TYR A 272 -3.26 18.97 3.84
CA TYR A 272 -3.12 18.18 2.63
C TYR A 272 -4.01 16.93 2.68
N GLU A 273 -4.62 16.57 1.56
CA GLU A 273 -5.34 15.31 1.40
C GLU A 273 -4.49 14.32 0.59
N ARG A 274 -4.34 13.08 1.07
CA ARG A 274 -3.64 11.99 0.38
C ARG A 274 -4.51 11.46 -0.74
N VAL A 275 -4.17 11.73 -2.00
CA VAL A 275 -4.96 11.35 -3.18
C VAL A 275 -4.45 10.09 -3.88
N GLY A 276 -3.23 9.64 -3.57
CA GLY A 276 -2.68 8.47 -4.25
C GLY A 276 -1.37 7.95 -3.69
N HIS A 277 -0.93 6.85 -4.29
CA HIS A 277 0.39 6.25 -4.13
C HIS A 277 1.32 6.66 -5.28
N VAL A 278 2.62 6.79 -5.02
CA VAL A 278 3.60 7.12 -6.04
C VAL A 278 4.75 6.13 -6.00
N GLY A 279 5.05 5.49 -7.13
CA GLY A 279 6.27 4.73 -7.33
C GLY A 279 7.34 5.62 -7.98
N ILE A 280 8.55 5.61 -7.42
CA ILE A 280 9.70 6.33 -7.95
C ILE A 280 10.77 5.28 -8.27
N SER A 281 11.22 5.23 -9.52
CA SER A 281 12.24 4.30 -10.00
C SER A 281 12.90 4.87 -11.26
N HIS A 282 14.01 4.28 -11.72
CA HIS A 282 14.91 4.84 -12.72
C HIS A 282 15.22 3.91 -13.89
N ASP A 283 15.37 4.47 -15.10
CA ASP A 283 15.54 3.74 -16.36
C ASP A 283 16.56 2.57 -16.31
N ALA A 284 17.68 2.73 -15.58
CA ALA A 284 18.68 1.65 -15.41
C ALA A 284 18.15 0.46 -14.57
N LEU A 285 17.27 0.71 -13.61
CA LEU A 285 16.55 -0.29 -12.82
C LEU A 285 15.48 -0.99 -13.65
N LEU A 286 14.71 -0.27 -14.47
CA LEU A 286 13.81 -0.90 -15.45
C LEU A 286 14.57 -1.81 -16.38
N MET A 287 15.70 -1.34 -16.92
CA MET A 287 16.54 -2.15 -17.79
C MET A 287 17.03 -3.41 -17.07
N SER A 288 17.41 -3.30 -15.79
CA SER A 288 17.80 -4.42 -14.93
C SER A 288 16.66 -5.42 -14.72
N ASN A 289 15.51 -4.95 -14.28
CA ASN A 289 14.33 -5.77 -14.00
C ASN A 289 13.81 -6.46 -15.27
N TYR A 290 13.82 -5.74 -16.40
CA TYR A 290 13.42 -6.28 -17.70
C TYR A 290 14.43 -7.31 -18.20
N THR A 291 15.74 -7.05 -18.07
CA THR A 291 16.79 -8.03 -18.41
C THR A 291 16.67 -9.29 -17.56
N LYS A 292 16.47 -9.16 -16.23
CA LYS A 292 16.20 -10.27 -15.30
C LYS A 292 14.96 -11.07 -15.69
N PHE A 293 13.90 -10.39 -16.08
CA PHE A 293 12.66 -11.02 -16.51
C PHE A 293 12.86 -11.82 -17.82
N LEU A 294 13.52 -11.22 -18.81
CA LEU A 294 13.82 -11.87 -20.07
C LEU A 294 14.80 -13.05 -19.91
N SER A 295 15.78 -12.97 -19.02
CA SER A 295 16.71 -14.08 -18.76
C SER A 295 16.00 -15.28 -18.12
N ARG A 296 15.10 -15.03 -17.15
CA ARG A 296 14.23 -16.07 -16.56
C ARG A 296 13.34 -16.77 -17.60
N LEU A 297 12.87 -16.03 -18.61
CA LEU A 297 12.10 -16.60 -19.72
C LEU A 297 12.96 -17.43 -20.67
N LYS A 298 14.23 -17.08 -20.85
CA LYS A 298 15.14 -17.71 -21.82
C LYS A 298 15.85 -18.98 -21.32
N ARG A 299 15.80 -19.31 -20.01
CA ARG A 299 16.41 -20.53 -19.41
C ARG A 299 17.90 -20.75 -19.79
N ASP A 300 18.67 -19.69 -19.97
CA ASP A 300 20.11 -19.77 -20.27
C ASP A 300 20.90 -19.16 -19.10
N ASP A 301 21.37 -20.01 -18.19
CA ASP A 301 21.87 -19.60 -16.87
C ASP A 301 23.38 -19.30 -16.81
N THR A 302 24.17 -19.58 -17.85
CA THR A 302 25.64 -19.67 -17.69
C THR A 302 26.47 -18.58 -18.38
N THR A 303 25.91 -17.77 -19.29
CA THR A 303 26.69 -16.76 -20.06
C THR A 303 26.42 -15.30 -19.71
N GLN A 304 25.44 -15.00 -18.83
CA GLN A 304 25.04 -13.62 -18.51
C GLN A 304 25.42 -13.13 -17.10
N ALA A 305 25.94 -13.98 -16.22
CA ALA A 305 26.21 -13.63 -14.82
C ALA A 305 27.07 -12.36 -14.61
N PRO A 306 28.16 -12.11 -15.37
CA PRO A 306 28.98 -10.90 -15.18
C PRO A 306 28.25 -9.60 -15.59
N ALA A 307 27.40 -9.68 -16.62
CA ALA A 307 26.59 -8.55 -17.07
C ALA A 307 25.48 -8.22 -16.06
N MET A 308 24.89 -9.25 -15.46
CA MET A 308 23.88 -9.10 -14.41
C MET A 308 24.46 -8.51 -13.13
N GLU A 309 25.63 -8.95 -12.70
CA GLU A 309 26.32 -8.40 -11.53
C GLU A 309 26.71 -6.92 -11.73
N THR A 310 27.21 -6.57 -12.91
CA THR A 310 27.52 -5.18 -13.28
C THR A 310 26.27 -4.30 -13.22
N LEU A 311 25.14 -4.82 -13.69
CA LEU A 311 23.86 -4.12 -13.72
C LEU A 311 23.24 -3.97 -12.33
N GLU A 312 23.33 -5.00 -11.47
CA GLU A 312 22.91 -4.92 -10.06
C GLU A 312 23.76 -3.93 -9.26
N ASN A 313 25.08 -3.92 -9.45
CA ASN A 313 25.97 -2.96 -8.80
C ASN A 313 25.67 -1.52 -9.22
N SER A 314 25.42 -1.30 -10.52
CA SER A 314 25.00 0.00 -11.05
C SER A 314 23.63 0.42 -10.48
N SER A 315 22.69 -0.52 -10.39
CA SER A 315 21.35 -0.33 -9.81
C SER A 315 21.41 0.08 -8.35
N ARG A 316 22.24 -0.62 -7.56
CA ARG A 316 22.46 -0.34 -6.14
C ARG A 316 23.12 1.02 -5.91
N SER A 317 24.15 1.32 -6.69
CA SER A 317 24.84 2.62 -6.63
C SER A 317 23.86 3.77 -6.90
N TYR A 318 23.04 3.62 -7.94
CA TYR A 318 21.99 4.58 -8.25
C TYR A 318 20.95 4.71 -7.13
N ALA A 319 20.43 3.60 -6.60
CA ALA A 319 19.47 3.63 -5.49
C ALA A 319 20.04 4.32 -4.25
N ASN A 320 21.30 4.09 -3.92
CA ASN A 320 21.95 4.79 -2.81
C ASN A 320 22.04 6.30 -3.07
N ARG A 321 22.41 6.71 -4.28
CA ARG A 321 22.47 8.12 -4.67
C ARG A 321 21.09 8.81 -4.62
N VAL A 322 20.04 8.15 -5.10
CA VAL A 322 18.67 8.69 -5.01
C VAL A 322 18.21 8.78 -3.57
N ARG A 323 18.53 7.78 -2.74
CA ARG A 323 18.24 7.86 -1.30
C ARG A 323 18.92 9.09 -0.72
N GLU A 324 20.22 9.27 -0.93
CA GLU A 324 20.96 10.44 -0.43
C GLU A 324 20.34 11.76 -0.91
N LEU A 325 19.90 11.82 -2.18
CA LEU A 325 19.23 13.00 -2.72
C LEU A 325 17.90 13.27 -2.00
N LEU A 326 17.04 12.25 -1.87
CA LEU A 326 15.74 12.36 -1.19
C LEU A 326 15.90 12.73 0.29
N GLU A 327 16.89 12.15 0.97
CA GLU A 327 17.21 12.46 2.37
C GLU A 327 17.80 13.87 2.53
N GLY A 328 18.49 14.37 1.50
CA GLY A 328 19.05 15.73 1.46
C GLY A 328 18.05 16.82 1.07
N LEU A 329 16.82 16.47 0.66
CA LEU A 329 15.80 17.45 0.29
C LEU A 329 15.37 18.29 1.50
N LYS A 330 14.99 19.54 1.23
CA LYS A 330 14.42 20.42 2.24
C LYS A 330 13.13 19.81 2.78
N VAL A 331 13.09 19.61 4.09
CA VAL A 331 11.97 19.00 4.80
C VAL A 331 10.94 20.07 5.17
N SER A 332 9.66 19.78 4.95
CA SER A 332 8.54 20.66 5.27
C SER A 332 7.66 20.03 6.35
N GLN A 333 7.00 20.86 7.16
CA GLN A 333 5.93 20.38 8.04
C GLN A 333 4.63 20.26 7.22
N ILE A 334 4.03 19.08 7.26
CA ILE A 334 2.89 18.70 6.44
C ILE A 334 1.80 18.15 7.37
N VAL A 335 0.60 18.69 7.26
CA VAL A 335 -0.57 18.21 8.01
C VAL A 335 -1.47 17.43 7.06
N LEU A 336 -1.48 16.11 7.15
CA LEU A 336 -2.42 15.25 6.42
C LEU A 336 -3.76 15.18 7.15
N VAL A 337 -4.87 15.28 6.42
CA VAL A 337 -6.24 15.22 6.97
C VAL A 337 -7.11 14.18 6.28
#